data_AF-A0A1F6WK41-F1
#
_entry.id   AF-A0A1F6WK41-F1
#
_cell.length_a   1.000
_cell.length_b   1.000
_cell.length_c   1.000
_cell.angle_alpha   90.00
_cell.angle_beta   90.00
_cell.angle_gamma   90.00
#
_symmetry.space_group_name_H-M   'P 1'
#
loop_
_entity.id
_entity.type
_entity.pdbx_description
1 polymer ?
#
loop_
_entity_poly.entity_id
_entity_poly.type
_entity_poly.pdbx_seq_one_letter_code
_entity_poly.pdbx_strand_id
1 'polypeptide(L)'
;MTGYDGNIIKHEIPNVVYSNDYHHASILLPDEIYTYRIVGTGDSNYTLPDGIQTNGREQNFIASNIPIKNYSIHEYKIDWDRLLAREQGVTVRIDQDGDGIFETTISSDMELTAEEFKEAVSRPVLSFKLTPRTFNLDSNGVLTAHVELISGDKNRIDQNSWKLNDISPTKINTEDNSWKLKFDRNKFSSITIGEQVNFELSVKIKNTAINPLIKLTDSIRTIQNQNINNGNGPSNKGKKK
;
A
#
# COMPACT_ATOMS: atom_id res chain seq x y z
N MET A 1 22.01 12.25 -19.09
CA MET A 1 20.69 12.03 -19.73
C MET A 1 20.84 12.11 -21.24
N THR A 2 20.47 11.05 -21.99
CA THR A 2 20.18 11.20 -23.43
C THR A 2 18.69 11.38 -23.59
N GLY A 3 18.26 12.44 -24.26
CA GLY A 3 16.84 12.77 -24.40
C GLY A 3 16.61 14.27 -24.60
N TYR A 4 15.35 14.71 -24.59
CA TYR A 4 14.98 16.11 -24.70
C TYR A 4 14.63 16.69 -23.34
N ASP A 5 15.27 17.80 -22.94
CA ASP A 5 15.05 18.43 -21.64
C ASP A 5 14.02 19.58 -21.67
N GLY A 6 13.29 19.71 -22.77
CA GLY A 6 12.36 20.83 -23.01
C GLY A 6 12.98 22.01 -23.75
N ASN A 7 14.31 22.09 -23.86
CA ASN A 7 14.99 23.15 -24.61
C ASN A 7 15.96 22.58 -25.67
N ILE A 8 16.71 21.54 -25.32
CA ILE A 8 17.73 20.94 -26.18
C ILE A 8 17.69 19.41 -26.11
N ILE A 9 18.18 18.77 -27.17
CA ILE A 9 18.47 17.34 -27.18
C ILE A 9 19.85 17.14 -26.56
N LYS A 10 19.94 16.29 -25.54
CA LYS A 10 21.18 15.86 -24.88
C LYS A 10 21.54 14.46 -25.33
N HIS A 11 22.84 14.20 -25.53
CA HIS A 11 23.40 12.90 -25.92
C HIS A 11 24.49 12.48 -24.92
N GLU A 12 24.10 12.20 -23.68
CA GLU A 12 25.05 11.93 -22.58
C GLU A 12 25.15 10.45 -22.20
N ILE A 13 24.24 9.61 -22.68
CA ILE A 13 24.22 8.15 -22.51
C ILE A 13 24.66 7.52 -23.85
N PRO A 14 25.78 6.77 -23.87
CA PRO A 14 26.24 6.05 -25.04
C PRO A 14 25.14 5.13 -25.60
N ASN A 15 25.15 4.95 -26.92
CA ASN A 15 24.23 4.08 -27.64
C ASN A 15 22.74 4.44 -27.51
N VAL A 16 22.38 5.59 -26.94
CA VAL A 16 20.99 6.07 -26.96
C VAL A 16 20.86 7.13 -28.04
N VAL A 17 19.82 7.01 -28.88
CA VAL A 17 19.47 7.97 -29.92
C VAL A 17 18.07 8.50 -29.63
N TYR A 18 17.93 9.81 -29.54
CA TYR A 18 16.62 10.44 -29.44
C TYR A 18 16.18 10.93 -30.82
N SER A 19 14.99 10.52 -31.24
CA SER A 19 14.34 10.98 -32.47
C SER A 19 13.37 12.11 -32.14
N ASN A 20 13.65 13.32 -32.62
CA ASN A 20 12.77 14.46 -32.40
C ASN A 20 11.42 14.32 -33.12
N ASP A 21 11.42 13.77 -34.34
CA ASP A 21 10.21 13.63 -35.17
C ASP A 21 9.15 12.71 -34.55
N TYR A 22 9.60 11.79 -33.71
CA TYR A 22 8.76 10.77 -33.07
C TYR A 22 8.75 10.89 -31.55
N HIS A 23 9.46 11.87 -30.99
CA HIS A 23 9.65 12.09 -29.56
C HIS A 23 9.99 10.82 -28.75
N HIS A 24 10.82 9.93 -29.30
CA HIS A 24 11.21 8.67 -28.64
C HIS A 24 12.73 8.56 -28.51
N ALA A 25 13.17 7.85 -27.47
CA ALA A 25 14.56 7.43 -27.31
C ALA A 25 14.70 5.94 -27.64
N SER A 26 15.67 5.61 -28.47
CA SER A 26 16.05 4.24 -28.83
C SER A 26 17.39 3.91 -28.19
N ILE A 27 17.47 2.79 -27.47
CA ILE A 27 18.74 2.24 -26.98
C ILE A 27 19.23 1.24 -28.03
N LEU A 28 20.36 1.53 -28.64
CA LEU A 28 21.01 0.68 -29.63
C LEU A 28 21.82 -0.38 -28.88
N LEU A 29 21.50 -1.66 -29.11
CA LEU A 29 22.15 -2.81 -28.44
C LEU A 29 21.88 -2.86 -26.92
N PRO A 30 20.61 -2.98 -26.49
CA PRO A 30 20.29 -3.17 -25.08
C PRO A 30 20.80 -4.54 -24.61
N ASP A 31 21.81 -4.56 -23.74
CA ASP A 31 22.35 -5.78 -23.11
C ASP A 31 22.08 -5.86 -21.61
N GLU A 32 21.47 -4.82 -21.04
CA GLU A 32 21.09 -4.72 -19.63
C GLU A 32 19.57 -4.65 -19.44
N ILE A 33 19.12 -4.80 -18.18
CA ILE A 33 17.73 -4.57 -17.80
C ILE A 33 17.54 -3.08 -17.53
N TYR A 34 16.70 -2.43 -18.32
CA TYR A 34 16.41 -1.02 -18.16
C TYR A 34 15.24 -0.77 -17.21
N THR A 35 15.28 0.41 -16.59
CA THR A 35 14.17 0.96 -15.82
C THR A 35 13.68 2.20 -16.54
N TYR A 36 12.39 2.21 -16.90
CA TYR A 36 11.77 3.35 -17.58
C TYR A 36 11.06 4.18 -16.54
N ARG A 37 11.39 5.48 -16.47
CA ARG A 37 10.74 6.41 -15.55
C ARG A 37 9.99 7.47 -16.35
N ILE A 38 8.67 7.48 -16.20
CA ILE A 38 7.79 8.48 -16.79
C ILE A 38 7.42 9.48 -15.69
N VAL A 39 7.70 10.75 -15.93
CA VAL A 39 7.40 11.84 -15.00
C VAL A 39 6.34 12.74 -15.63
N GLY A 40 5.23 12.93 -14.93
CA GLY A 40 4.16 13.78 -15.43
C GLY A 40 4.54 15.25 -15.36
N THR A 41 4.36 15.97 -16.46
CA THR A 41 4.54 17.44 -16.54
C THR A 41 3.20 18.18 -16.55
N GLY A 42 2.10 17.46 -16.36
CA GLY A 42 0.72 17.93 -16.42
C GLY A 42 -0.25 16.74 -16.35
N ASP A 43 -1.54 17.04 -16.29
CA ASP A 43 -2.58 16.02 -16.26
C ASP A 43 -2.92 15.58 -17.69
N SER A 44 -2.63 14.32 -18.03
CA SER A 44 -2.82 13.77 -19.38
C SER A 44 -2.86 12.24 -19.35
N ASN A 45 -2.82 11.60 -20.51
CA ASN A 45 -2.53 10.18 -20.67
C ASN A 45 -1.30 10.00 -21.56
N TYR A 46 -0.56 8.92 -21.36
CA TYR A 46 0.53 8.52 -22.25
C TYR A 46 0.36 7.07 -22.71
N THR A 47 1.09 6.75 -23.79
CA THR A 47 1.30 5.38 -24.24
C THR A 47 2.79 5.10 -24.21
N LEU A 48 3.20 4.01 -23.58
CA LEU A 48 4.57 3.53 -23.57
C LEU A 48 4.65 2.25 -24.41
N PRO A 49 5.08 2.34 -25.67
CA PRO A 49 5.55 1.18 -26.41
C PRO A 49 7.01 0.90 -26.02
N ASP A 50 7.30 -0.34 -25.60
CA ASP A 50 8.67 -0.81 -25.45
C ASP A 50 8.80 -2.17 -26.11
N GLY A 51 9.92 -2.42 -26.78
CA GLY A 51 10.07 -3.58 -27.65
C GLY A 51 11.49 -4.11 -27.68
N ILE A 52 11.61 -5.42 -27.78
CA ILE A 52 12.89 -6.10 -28.08
C ILE A 52 12.78 -6.88 -29.37
N GLN A 53 13.92 -7.02 -30.04
CA GLN A 53 14.05 -7.92 -31.18
C GLN A 53 14.82 -9.17 -30.76
N THR A 54 14.17 -10.33 -30.77
CA THR A 54 14.80 -11.63 -30.46
C THR A 54 14.61 -12.58 -31.63
N ASN A 55 15.69 -13.15 -32.15
CA ASN A 55 15.67 -14.10 -33.29
C ASN A 55 14.91 -13.58 -34.52
N GLY A 56 15.03 -12.27 -34.81
CA GLY A 56 14.35 -11.62 -35.93
C GLY A 56 12.85 -11.38 -35.74
N ARG A 57 12.29 -11.64 -34.56
CA ARG A 57 10.92 -11.28 -34.19
C ARG A 57 10.92 -10.14 -33.20
N GLU A 58 10.05 -9.18 -33.46
CA GLU A 58 9.75 -8.09 -32.53
C GLU A 58 8.76 -8.58 -31.47
N GLN A 59 9.02 -8.26 -30.22
CA GLN A 59 8.15 -8.52 -29.07
C GLN A 59 7.96 -7.21 -28.33
N ASN A 60 6.71 -6.86 -28.08
CA ASN A 60 6.35 -5.54 -27.59
C ASN A 60 5.55 -5.65 -26.30
N PHE A 61 5.92 -4.82 -25.33
CA PHE A 61 5.07 -4.42 -24.22
C PHE A 61 4.41 -3.09 -24.57
N ILE A 62 3.12 -2.97 -24.24
CA ILE A 62 2.37 -1.73 -24.46
C ILE A 62 1.63 -1.36 -23.17
N ALA A 63 1.97 -0.20 -22.60
CA ALA A 63 1.11 0.47 -21.63
C ALA A 63 0.26 1.49 -22.38
N SER A 64 -1.04 1.28 -22.49
CA SER A 64 -1.93 2.05 -23.36
C SER A 64 -2.81 3.02 -22.58
N ASN A 65 -2.80 4.29 -22.99
CA ASN A 65 -3.67 5.35 -22.43
C ASN A 65 -3.61 5.46 -20.90
N ILE A 66 -2.40 5.35 -20.34
CA ILE A 66 -2.18 5.37 -18.90
C ILE A 66 -2.32 6.82 -18.41
N PRO A 67 -3.23 7.11 -17.45
CA PRO A 67 -3.40 8.45 -16.92
C PRO A 67 -2.20 8.83 -16.07
N ILE A 68 -1.72 10.06 -16.20
CA ILE A 68 -0.62 10.62 -15.41
C ILE A 68 -0.99 12.03 -14.95
N LYS A 69 -0.56 12.38 -13.73
CA LYS A 69 -0.75 13.71 -13.14
C LYS A 69 0.55 14.49 -13.13
N ASN A 70 0.46 15.80 -12.98
CA ASN A 70 1.65 16.62 -12.76
C ASN A 70 2.48 16.09 -11.57
N TYR A 71 3.79 15.95 -11.76
CA TYR A 71 4.79 15.44 -10.82
C TYR A 71 4.69 13.96 -10.43
N SER A 72 3.61 13.24 -10.77
CA SER A 72 3.54 11.79 -10.54
C SER A 72 4.62 11.05 -11.33
N ILE A 73 5.14 9.96 -10.74
CA ILE A 73 6.22 9.17 -11.30
C ILE A 73 5.75 7.73 -11.47
N HIS A 74 5.81 7.24 -12.71
CA HIS A 74 5.58 5.83 -13.01
C HIS A 74 6.89 5.19 -13.42
N GLU A 75 7.25 4.10 -12.76
CA GLU A 75 8.49 3.39 -13.02
C GLU A 75 8.23 1.95 -13.48
N TYR A 76 8.69 1.62 -14.68
CA TYR A 76 8.53 0.31 -15.30
C TYR A 76 9.83 -0.47 -15.25
N LYS A 77 9.70 -1.74 -14.90
CA LYS A 77 10.72 -2.76 -15.08
C LYS A 77 10.14 -3.90 -15.89
N ILE A 78 10.79 -4.23 -17.00
CA ILE A 78 10.32 -5.24 -17.94
C ILE A 78 11.29 -6.43 -17.91
N ASP A 79 10.78 -7.58 -17.49
CA ASP A 79 11.47 -8.86 -17.52
C ASP A 79 11.03 -9.61 -18.78
N TRP A 80 11.84 -9.46 -19.83
CA TRP A 80 11.55 -10.04 -21.13
C TRP A 80 11.55 -11.57 -21.12
N ASP A 81 12.39 -12.22 -20.31
CA ASP A 81 12.41 -13.68 -20.20
C ASP A 81 11.07 -14.20 -19.69
N ARG A 82 10.50 -13.53 -18.68
CA ARG A 82 9.17 -13.86 -18.14
C ARG A 82 8.05 -13.54 -19.11
N LEU A 83 8.10 -12.39 -19.81
CA LEU A 83 7.12 -12.07 -20.85
C LEU A 83 7.14 -13.09 -21.98
N LEU A 84 8.32 -13.50 -22.44
CA LEU A 84 8.50 -14.53 -23.47
C LEU A 84 7.99 -15.91 -23.01
N ALA A 85 8.07 -16.20 -21.71
CA ALA A 85 7.46 -17.37 -21.08
C ALA A 85 5.93 -17.25 -20.87
N ARG A 86 5.31 -16.13 -21.30
CA ARG A 86 3.88 -15.80 -21.10
C ARG A 86 3.47 -15.66 -19.63
N GLU A 87 4.39 -15.19 -18.80
CA GLU A 87 4.13 -14.83 -17.42
C GLU A 87 3.99 -13.30 -17.28
N GLN A 88 3.58 -12.85 -16.09
CA GLN A 88 3.65 -11.43 -15.71
C GLN A 88 5.13 -11.02 -15.56
N GLY A 89 5.66 -10.36 -16.58
CA GLY A 89 7.03 -9.88 -16.64
C GLY A 89 7.19 -8.38 -16.43
N VAL A 90 6.10 -7.60 -16.43
CA VAL A 90 6.17 -6.15 -16.19
C VAL A 90 5.81 -5.82 -14.75
N THR A 91 6.66 -5.04 -14.10
CA THR A 91 6.37 -4.41 -12.81
C THR A 91 6.30 -2.90 -12.99
N VAL A 92 5.22 -2.27 -12.53
CA VAL A 92 5.05 -0.82 -12.54
C VAL A 92 4.93 -0.32 -11.11
N ARG A 93 5.80 0.59 -10.70
CA ARG A 93 5.70 1.30 -9.41
C ARG A 93 5.19 2.71 -9.66
N ILE A 94 4.25 3.17 -8.85
CA ILE A 94 3.56 4.44 -9.04
C ILE A 94 3.69 5.27 -7.76
N ASP A 95 4.24 6.46 -7.92
CA ASP A 95 4.28 7.56 -6.97
C ASP A 95 3.27 8.59 -7.51
N GLN A 96 2.12 8.69 -6.83
CA GLN A 96 0.99 9.47 -7.32
C GLN A 96 1.11 10.96 -7.05
N ASP A 97 1.87 11.38 -6.03
CA ASP A 97 1.97 12.76 -5.57
C ASP A 97 3.34 13.40 -5.80
N GLY A 98 4.31 12.62 -6.25
CA GLY A 98 5.65 13.05 -6.61
C GLY A 98 6.59 13.23 -5.42
N ASP A 99 6.31 12.61 -4.27
CA ASP A 99 7.12 12.72 -3.06
C ASP A 99 8.37 11.80 -3.04
N GLY A 100 8.47 10.91 -4.02
CA GLY A 100 9.55 9.93 -4.17
C GLY A 100 9.30 8.58 -3.47
N ILE A 101 8.15 8.41 -2.82
CA ILE A 101 7.67 7.15 -2.24
C ILE A 101 6.66 6.55 -3.21
N PHE A 102 6.75 5.25 -3.47
CA PHE A 102 5.80 4.57 -4.36
C PHE A 102 4.65 3.97 -3.54
N GLU A 103 3.40 4.37 -3.81
CA GLU A 103 2.23 3.85 -3.08
C GLU A 103 1.63 2.60 -3.74
N THR A 104 1.80 2.43 -5.05
CA THR A 104 1.18 1.34 -5.80
C THR A 104 2.21 0.55 -6.58
N THR A 105 2.06 -0.77 -6.62
CA THR A 105 2.81 -1.66 -7.52
C THR A 105 1.83 -2.53 -8.31
N ILE A 106 1.99 -2.54 -9.64
CA ILE A 106 1.21 -3.32 -10.59
C ILE A 106 2.11 -4.37 -11.21
N SER A 107 1.58 -5.58 -11.42
CA SER A 107 2.21 -6.60 -12.25
C SER A 107 1.36 -6.85 -13.48
N SER A 108 1.96 -6.76 -14.67
CA SER A 108 1.31 -6.92 -15.97
C SER A 108 2.04 -7.94 -16.84
N ASP A 109 1.34 -8.41 -17.87
CA ASP A 109 1.92 -9.16 -18.97
C ASP A 109 2.39 -8.19 -20.10
N MET A 110 2.22 -8.58 -21.37
CA MET A 110 2.61 -7.76 -22.53
C MET A 110 1.73 -6.53 -22.73
N GLU A 111 0.59 -6.42 -22.04
CA GLU A 111 -0.29 -5.27 -22.11
C GLU A 111 -0.57 -4.73 -20.70
N LEU A 112 -0.61 -3.40 -20.58
CA LEU A 112 -1.19 -2.72 -19.42
C LEU A 112 -2.18 -1.69 -19.93
N THR A 113 -3.45 -1.92 -19.66
CA THR A 113 -4.54 -1.03 -20.10
C THR A 113 -4.81 0.07 -19.07
N ALA A 114 -5.47 1.14 -19.53
CA ALA A 114 -5.94 2.21 -18.65
C ALA A 114 -6.90 1.70 -17.56
N GLU A 115 -7.72 0.70 -17.88
CA GLU A 115 -8.68 0.08 -16.97
C GLU A 115 -7.98 -0.70 -15.85
N GLU A 116 -7.00 -1.54 -16.20
CA GLU A 116 -6.19 -2.27 -15.22
C GLU A 116 -5.42 -1.31 -14.33
N PHE A 117 -4.83 -0.27 -14.92
CA PHE A 117 -4.15 0.78 -14.18
C PHE A 117 -5.09 1.45 -13.18
N LYS A 118 -6.26 1.94 -13.63
CA LYS A 118 -7.27 2.60 -12.78
C LYS A 118 -7.77 1.69 -11.65
N GLU A 119 -7.99 0.42 -11.94
CA GLU A 119 -8.41 -0.55 -10.91
C GLU A 119 -7.32 -0.73 -9.85
N ALA A 120 -6.06 -0.82 -10.26
CA ALA A 120 -4.94 -0.94 -9.33
C ALA A 120 -4.74 0.32 -8.48
N VAL A 121 -4.70 1.50 -9.11
CA VAL A 121 -4.47 2.78 -8.38
C VAL A 121 -5.64 3.19 -7.50
N SER A 122 -6.86 2.73 -7.80
CA SER A 122 -8.03 2.99 -6.96
C SER A 122 -8.14 2.03 -5.79
N ARG A 123 -7.37 0.94 -5.76
CA ARG A 123 -7.40 -0.03 -4.65
C ARG A 123 -6.88 0.64 -3.37
N PRO A 124 -7.66 0.67 -2.28
CA PRO A 124 -7.23 1.34 -1.05
C PRO A 124 -6.00 0.68 -0.42
N VAL A 125 -5.01 1.49 -0.06
CA VAL A 125 -3.88 1.11 0.80
C VAL A 125 -4.06 1.81 2.14
N LEU A 126 -3.97 1.06 3.23
CA LEU A 126 -4.35 1.52 4.56
C LEU A 126 -3.20 1.33 5.55
N SER A 127 -3.06 2.25 6.50
CA SER A 127 -2.27 2.06 7.71
C SER A 127 -3.20 1.79 8.91
N PHE A 128 -2.70 1.07 9.92
CA PHE A 128 -3.49 0.66 11.06
C PHE A 128 -2.68 0.74 12.36
N LYS A 129 -3.30 1.31 13.39
CA LYS A 129 -2.72 1.48 14.72
C LYS A 129 -3.76 1.31 15.84
N LEU A 130 -3.44 0.51 16.86
CA LEU A 130 -4.25 0.32 18.05
C LEU A 130 -3.87 1.26 19.19
N THR A 131 -4.89 1.76 19.89
CA THR A 131 -4.78 2.55 21.11
C THR A 131 -5.78 2.04 22.17
N PRO A 132 -5.38 1.87 23.45
CA PRO A 132 -4.05 2.11 24.01
C PRO A 132 -3.01 1.06 23.57
N ARG A 133 -1.71 1.39 23.71
CA ARG A 133 -0.59 0.44 23.46
C ARG A 133 -0.44 -0.63 24.54
N THR A 134 -1.06 -0.39 25.70
CA THR A 134 -1.11 -1.33 26.82
C THR A 134 -2.56 -1.64 27.15
N PHE A 135 -2.87 -2.92 27.24
CA PHE A 135 -4.21 -3.45 27.37
C PHE A 135 -4.38 -4.06 28.76
N ASN A 136 -4.97 -3.29 29.68
CA ASN A 136 -5.34 -3.79 31.00
C ASN A 136 -6.61 -4.63 30.90
N LEU A 137 -6.51 -5.93 31.22
CA LEU A 137 -7.63 -6.88 31.16
C LEU A 137 -8.73 -6.62 32.20
N ASP A 138 -8.41 -5.96 33.30
CA ASP A 138 -9.38 -5.67 34.38
C ASP A 138 -10.15 -4.36 34.16
N SER A 139 -9.93 -3.70 33.03
CA SER A 139 -10.50 -2.39 32.69
C SER A 139 -11.64 -2.52 31.70
N ASN A 140 -12.80 -1.92 32.00
CA ASN A 140 -13.96 -1.80 31.08
C ASN A 140 -13.74 -0.72 29.99
N GLY A 141 -12.49 -0.55 29.54
CA GLY A 141 -12.14 0.49 28.58
C GLY A 141 -12.58 0.17 27.15
N VAL A 142 -12.29 1.10 26.24
CA VAL A 142 -12.48 0.90 24.80
C VAL A 142 -11.12 0.58 24.18
N LEU A 143 -11.10 -0.34 23.21
CA LEU A 143 -9.98 -0.47 22.27
C LEU A 143 -10.32 0.32 21.01
N THR A 144 -9.40 1.18 20.56
CA THR A 144 -9.61 2.02 19.38
C THR A 144 -8.61 1.65 18.30
N ALA A 145 -9.10 1.28 17.12
CA ALA A 145 -8.31 1.20 15.90
C ALA A 145 -8.33 2.54 15.17
N HIS A 146 -7.15 3.10 14.93
CA HIS A 146 -6.92 4.22 14.05
C HIS A 146 -6.51 3.66 12.70
N VAL A 147 -7.25 4.00 11.66
CA VAL A 147 -6.98 3.57 10.29
C VAL A 147 -6.84 4.81 9.43
N GLU A 148 -5.82 4.88 8.60
CA GLU A 148 -5.59 5.97 7.67
C GLU A 148 -5.48 5.43 6.25
N LEU A 149 -6.08 6.15 5.30
CA LEU A 149 -5.94 5.88 3.88
C LEU A 149 -4.62 6.49 3.42
N ILE A 150 -3.69 5.63 3.01
CA ILE A 150 -2.40 6.03 2.44
C ILE A 150 -2.57 6.38 0.97
N SER A 151 -3.28 5.55 0.21
CA SER A 151 -3.57 5.78 -1.22
C SER A 151 -4.83 5.05 -1.68
N GLY A 152 -5.31 5.37 -2.88
CA GLY A 152 -6.49 4.76 -3.50
C GLY A 152 -7.82 5.45 -3.16
N ASP A 153 -8.93 4.81 -3.53
CA ASP A 153 -10.27 5.39 -3.39
C ASP A 153 -10.97 4.92 -2.12
N LYS A 154 -11.08 5.85 -1.16
CA LYS A 154 -11.83 5.68 0.09
C LYS A 154 -13.22 5.07 -0.09
N ASN A 155 -13.93 5.44 -1.17
CA ASN A 155 -15.32 5.05 -1.37
C ASN A 155 -15.49 3.55 -1.64
N ARG A 156 -14.39 2.89 -2.05
CA ARG A 156 -14.33 1.44 -2.21
C ARG A 156 -14.30 0.69 -0.90
N ILE A 157 -14.07 1.33 0.24
CA ILE A 157 -14.15 0.64 1.54
C ILE A 157 -15.61 0.40 1.94
N ASP A 158 -15.95 -0.87 2.20
CA ASP A 158 -17.20 -1.23 2.86
C ASP A 158 -17.08 -0.99 4.37
N GLN A 159 -17.50 0.20 4.81
CA GLN A 159 -17.41 0.64 6.20
C GLN A 159 -18.18 -0.28 7.17
N ASN A 160 -19.13 -1.09 6.72
CA ASN A 160 -19.86 -1.99 7.61
C ASN A 160 -19.16 -3.35 7.79
N SER A 161 -18.06 -3.57 7.08
CA SER A 161 -17.36 -4.86 7.06
C SER A 161 -16.11 -4.91 7.94
N TRP A 162 -15.79 -3.83 8.67
CA TRP A 162 -14.66 -3.79 9.60
C TRP A 162 -14.78 -4.87 10.66
N LYS A 163 -13.70 -5.62 10.86
CA LYS A 163 -13.57 -6.62 11.92
C LYS A 163 -12.17 -6.64 12.50
N LEU A 164 -12.06 -6.65 13.83
CA LEU A 164 -10.81 -6.84 14.55
C LEU A 164 -10.84 -8.22 15.23
N ASN A 165 -10.02 -9.17 14.78
CA ASN A 165 -10.11 -10.59 15.17
C ASN A 165 -11.58 -11.09 15.12
N ASP A 166 -12.22 -10.90 13.97
CA ASP A 166 -13.63 -11.22 13.70
C ASP A 166 -14.71 -10.44 14.48
N ILE A 167 -14.31 -9.52 15.37
CA ILE A 167 -15.25 -8.69 16.15
C ILE A 167 -15.53 -7.38 15.42
N SER A 168 -16.79 -7.06 15.17
CA SER A 168 -17.21 -5.77 14.60
C SER A 168 -17.08 -4.61 15.58
N PRO A 169 -16.78 -3.39 15.11
CA PRO A 169 -16.72 -2.21 15.97
C PRO A 169 -18.11 -1.85 16.50
N THR A 170 -18.15 -1.32 17.72
CA THR A 170 -19.36 -0.76 18.33
C THR A 170 -19.66 0.65 17.84
N LYS A 171 -18.63 1.36 17.36
CA LYS A 171 -18.76 2.69 16.77
C LYS A 171 -17.69 2.91 15.71
N ILE A 172 -18.07 3.54 14.61
CA ILE A 172 -17.17 3.98 13.54
C ILE A 172 -17.31 5.49 13.43
N ASN A 173 -16.20 6.21 13.61
CA ASN A 173 -16.13 7.63 13.27
C ASN A 173 -15.27 7.76 12.01
N THR A 174 -15.76 8.51 11.02
CA THR A 174 -15.09 8.73 9.74
C THR A 174 -14.66 10.19 9.63
N GLU A 175 -13.41 10.41 9.26
CA GLU A 175 -12.80 11.71 8.91
C GLU A 175 -12.31 11.65 7.46
N ASP A 176 -11.81 12.74 6.87
CA ASP A 176 -11.55 12.85 5.42
C ASP A 176 -10.75 11.68 4.84
N ASN A 177 -9.63 11.29 5.44
CA ASN A 177 -8.82 10.13 5.04
C ASN A 177 -8.56 9.14 6.17
N SER A 178 -9.40 9.12 7.21
CA SER A 178 -9.18 8.22 8.34
C SER A 178 -10.47 7.70 8.98
N TRP A 179 -10.32 6.62 9.76
CA TRP A 179 -11.37 6.04 10.57
C TRP A 179 -10.88 5.81 12.00
N LYS A 180 -11.77 6.04 12.96
CA LYS A 180 -11.59 5.65 14.36
C LYS A 180 -12.66 4.62 14.70
N LEU A 181 -12.24 3.35 14.79
CA LEU A 181 -13.11 2.22 15.08
C LEU A 181 -13.00 1.88 16.57
N LYS A 182 -14.12 1.88 17.29
CA LYS A 182 -14.18 1.55 18.71
C LYS A 182 -14.68 0.12 18.89
N PHE A 183 -14.02 -0.63 19.75
CA PHE A 183 -14.40 -2.00 20.11
C PHE A 183 -14.58 -2.11 21.62
N ASP A 184 -15.58 -2.90 22.02
CA ASP A 184 -15.76 -3.29 23.42
C ASP A 184 -14.64 -4.26 23.82
N ARG A 185 -13.90 -3.90 24.87
CA ARG A 185 -12.76 -4.66 25.34
C ARG A 185 -13.12 -6.05 25.83
N ASN A 186 -14.32 -6.22 26.41
CA ASN A 186 -14.75 -7.48 27.00
C ASN A 186 -14.87 -8.62 25.97
N LYS A 187 -15.00 -8.27 24.68
CA LYS A 187 -15.02 -9.21 23.56
C LYS A 187 -13.66 -9.89 23.32
N PHE A 188 -12.59 -9.40 23.96
CA PHE A 188 -11.22 -9.91 23.82
C PHE A 188 -10.68 -10.55 25.12
N SER A 189 -11.57 -10.98 26.01
CA SER A 189 -11.23 -11.52 27.34
C SER A 189 -10.49 -12.87 27.33
N SER A 190 -10.46 -13.57 26.19
CA SER A 190 -9.74 -14.84 26.03
C SER A 190 -8.23 -14.67 25.76
N ILE A 191 -7.74 -13.43 25.73
CA ILE A 191 -6.34 -13.15 25.42
C ILE A 191 -5.44 -13.44 26.63
N THR A 192 -4.38 -14.21 26.40
CA THR A 192 -3.37 -14.52 27.41
C THR A 192 -2.65 -13.27 27.91
N ILE A 193 -2.46 -13.17 29.23
CA ILE A 193 -1.64 -12.14 29.87
C ILE A 193 -0.18 -12.38 29.48
N GLY A 194 0.51 -11.38 28.92
CA GLY A 194 1.90 -11.58 28.48
C GLY A 194 2.39 -10.58 27.44
N GLU A 195 3.60 -10.84 26.95
CA GLU A 195 4.51 -9.83 26.39
C GLU A 195 3.98 -9.08 25.16
N GLN A 196 3.14 -9.68 24.31
CA GLN A 196 2.59 -9.01 23.14
C GLN A 196 1.48 -9.84 22.49
N VAL A 197 0.40 -9.21 22.05
CA VAL A 197 -0.72 -9.87 21.37
C VAL A 197 -0.98 -9.22 20.04
N ASN A 198 -1.02 -10.04 18.99
CA ASN A 198 -1.30 -9.61 17.63
C ASN A 198 -2.80 -9.53 17.38
N PHE A 199 -3.20 -8.45 16.73
CA PHE A 199 -4.55 -8.20 16.30
C PHE A 199 -4.57 -8.03 14.78
N GLU A 200 -5.49 -8.72 14.12
CA GLU A 200 -5.77 -8.60 12.70
C GLU A 200 -7.03 -7.75 12.51
N LEU A 201 -6.88 -6.59 11.88
CA LEU A 201 -7.98 -5.80 11.36
C LEU A 201 -8.25 -6.21 9.90
N SER A 202 -9.50 -6.47 9.57
CA SER A 202 -9.92 -6.78 8.21
C SER A 202 -11.09 -5.92 7.76
N VAL A 203 -11.14 -5.62 6.47
CA VAL A 203 -12.22 -4.86 5.82
C VAL A 203 -12.40 -5.27 4.38
N LYS A 204 -13.65 -5.23 3.91
CA LYS A 204 -13.99 -5.55 2.53
C LYS A 204 -13.86 -4.34 1.61
N ILE A 205 -13.48 -4.61 0.37
CA ILE A 205 -13.50 -3.68 -0.75
C ILE A 205 -14.78 -3.92 -1.55
N LYS A 206 -15.55 -2.87 -1.80
CA LYS A 206 -16.74 -2.87 -2.66
C LYS A 206 -16.33 -3.09 -4.12
N ASN A 207 -17.24 -3.72 -4.87
CA ASN A 207 -17.16 -3.81 -6.33
C ASN A 207 -15.85 -4.39 -6.86
N THR A 208 -15.20 -5.31 -6.12
CA THR A 208 -14.05 -6.07 -6.63
C THR A 208 -14.33 -7.56 -6.50
N ALA A 209 -14.07 -8.29 -7.58
CA ALA A 209 -14.14 -9.76 -7.58
C ALA A 209 -12.84 -10.39 -7.04
N ILE A 210 -11.72 -9.65 -7.09
CA ILE A 210 -10.38 -10.17 -6.79
C ILE A 210 -9.88 -9.61 -5.46
N ASN A 211 -9.61 -10.51 -4.51
CA ASN A 211 -9.11 -10.18 -3.16
C ASN A 211 -9.93 -9.06 -2.49
N PRO A 212 -11.23 -9.28 -2.23
CA PRO A 212 -12.14 -8.27 -1.72
C PRO A 212 -11.88 -7.93 -0.24
N LEU A 213 -10.75 -8.31 0.33
CA LEU A 213 -10.43 -8.17 1.75
C LEU A 213 -9.04 -7.57 1.92
N ILE A 214 -8.93 -6.50 2.68
CA ILE A 214 -7.68 -5.95 3.20
C ILE A 214 -7.50 -6.50 4.61
N LYS A 215 -6.29 -6.97 4.94
CA LYS A 215 -5.89 -7.41 6.28
C LYS A 215 -4.69 -6.60 6.74
N LEU A 216 -4.75 -6.08 7.96
CA LEU A 216 -3.71 -5.28 8.59
C LEU A 216 -3.45 -5.84 9.98
N THR A 217 -2.21 -5.81 10.43
CA THR A 217 -1.85 -6.31 11.76
C THR A 217 -1.21 -5.23 12.60
N ASP A 218 -1.55 -5.21 13.88
CA ASP A 218 -0.85 -4.43 14.89
C ASP A 218 -0.82 -5.24 16.19
N SER A 219 -0.03 -4.80 17.15
CA SER A 219 0.17 -5.53 18.40
C SER A 219 0.12 -4.62 19.61
N ILE A 220 -0.39 -5.16 20.71
CA ILE A 220 -0.47 -4.46 21.99
C ILE A 220 0.02 -5.36 23.11
N ARG A 221 0.61 -4.76 24.14
CA ARG A 221 1.02 -5.49 25.33
C ARG A 221 -0.16 -5.67 26.27
N THR A 222 -0.39 -6.86 26.80
CA THR A 222 -1.42 -7.09 27.82
C THR A 222 -0.83 -6.98 29.22
N ILE A 223 -1.59 -6.39 30.12
CA ILE A 223 -1.28 -6.35 31.55
C ILE A 223 -2.53 -6.78 32.32
N GLN A 224 -2.31 -7.36 33.49
CA GLN A 224 -3.36 -7.55 34.48
C GLN A 224 -2.98 -6.71 35.70
N ASN A 225 -3.91 -5.94 36.24
CA ASN A 225 -3.66 -5.32 37.52
C ASN A 225 -3.58 -6.44 38.54
N GLN A 226 -2.38 -6.66 39.08
CA GLN A 226 -2.29 -7.35 40.35
C GLN A 226 -2.92 -6.43 41.39
N ASN A 227 -4.23 -6.56 41.60
CA ASN A 227 -4.83 -6.22 42.88
C ASN A 227 -4.18 -7.16 43.90
N ILE A 228 -2.96 -6.80 44.31
CA ILE A 228 -2.33 -7.37 45.49
C ILE A 228 -3.28 -6.98 46.61
N ASN A 229 -4.06 -7.97 47.05
CA ASN A 229 -4.82 -7.91 48.29
C ASN A 229 -3.82 -7.70 49.44
N ASN A 230 -3.29 -6.49 49.61
CA ASN A 230 -2.56 -6.05 50.80
C ASN A 230 -3.53 -5.71 51.94
N GLY A 231 -4.64 -6.46 52.03
CA GLY A 231 -5.59 -6.42 53.11
C GLY A 231 -5.33 -7.56 54.09
N ASN A 232 -4.22 -7.48 54.83
CA ASN A 232 -4.06 -8.03 56.19
C ASN A 232 -2.64 -7.77 56.71
N GLY A 233 -2.31 -6.50 56.92
CA GLY A 233 -1.28 -6.15 57.91
C GLY A 233 -1.88 -6.34 59.31
N PRO A 234 -1.25 -7.12 60.22
CA PRO A 234 -1.79 -7.32 61.56
C PRO A 234 -1.85 -5.98 62.30
N SER A 235 -3.06 -5.61 62.73
CA SER A 235 -3.34 -4.49 63.64
C SER A 235 -2.64 -4.75 64.97
N ASN A 236 -1.43 -4.21 65.12
CA ASN A 236 -0.69 -4.30 66.36
C ASN A 236 -1.23 -3.27 67.35
N LYS A 237 -2.35 -3.61 68.02
CA LYS A 237 -2.87 -2.85 69.18
C LYS A 237 -1.91 -3.05 70.37
N GLY A 238 -0.92 -2.17 70.46
CA GLY A 238 -0.11 -2.02 71.67
C GLY A 238 -0.97 -1.59 72.85
N LYS A 239 -1.20 -2.49 73.80
CA LYS A 239 -1.65 -2.16 75.16
C LYS A 239 -0.52 -1.44 75.88
N LYS A 240 -0.70 -0.15 76.22
CA LYS A 240 0.10 0.51 77.26
C LYS A 240 -0.43 0.07 78.63
N LYS A 241 0.47 -0.46 79.46
CA LYS A 241 0.31 -0.59 80.91
C LYS A 241 0.79 0.69 81.57
#